data_AF-A0AAD7PXP7-F1
#
_entry.id   AF-A0AAD7PXP7-F1
#
_cell.length_a   1.000
_cell.length_b   1.000
_cell.length_c   1.000
_cell.angle_alpha   90.00
_cell.angle_beta   90.00
_cell.angle_gamma   90.00
#
_symmetry.space_group_name_H-M   'P 1'
#
loop_
_entity.id
_entity.type
_entity.pdbx_description
1 polymer ?
#
loop_
_entity_poly.entity_id
_entity_poly.type
_entity_poly.pdbx_seq_one_letter_code
_entity_poly.pdbx_strand_id
1 'polypeptide(L)'
;MHFSPESRGGHWLVMKPILYYSLDVNNASGVSLEMMRYIATEAFSQWKQASNITFEESAQGKLPDLSLGFVQYDGPGNVMAFSYPPTNGTLRFDAAENWRTDIPPAKTDIDIIWAAMHEIGHLLGLDHSTDKNAIMYAYIDPGVNKRTLSQDDIDGIRALYSS
;
A
#
# COMPACT_ATOMS: atom_id res chain seq x y z
N MET A 1 -0.93 -5.98 -14.86
CA MET A 1 -2.04 -6.15 -13.88
C MET A 1 -2.48 -4.78 -13.39
N HIS A 2 -3.60 -4.69 -12.67
CA HIS A 2 -4.13 -3.42 -12.18
C HIS A 2 -4.65 -3.52 -10.74
N PHE A 3 -4.79 -2.37 -10.08
CA PHE A 3 -5.47 -2.27 -8.79
C PHE A 3 -6.98 -2.17 -8.96
N SER A 4 -7.72 -2.42 -7.88
CA SER A 4 -9.18 -2.33 -7.90
C SER A 4 -9.66 -0.92 -8.27
N PRO A 5 -10.71 -0.77 -9.10
CA PRO A 5 -11.37 0.52 -9.32
C PRO A 5 -12.02 1.14 -8.06
N GLU A 6 -12.14 0.34 -6.99
CA GLU A 6 -12.64 0.75 -5.68
C GLU A 6 -11.58 1.50 -4.87
N SER A 7 -10.29 1.32 -5.21
CA SER A 7 -9.18 2.04 -4.60
C SER A 7 -9.14 3.46 -5.15
N ARG A 8 -9.49 4.39 -4.25
CA ARG A 8 -9.66 5.81 -4.55
C ARG A 8 -9.11 6.63 -3.41
N GLY A 9 -8.68 7.83 -3.75
CA GLY A 9 -8.31 8.85 -2.79
C GLY A 9 -9.49 9.32 -1.95
N GLY A 10 -9.21 10.29 -1.09
CA GLY A 10 -10.16 10.79 -0.11
C GLY A 10 -9.48 11.65 0.93
N HIS A 11 -10.19 12.02 1.99
CA HIS A 11 -9.63 12.86 3.04
C HIS A 11 -9.93 12.28 4.42
N TRP A 12 -8.91 12.25 5.28
CA TRP A 12 -9.12 12.08 6.71
C TRP A 12 -9.90 13.28 7.24
N LEU A 13 -11.03 13.05 7.91
CA LEU A 13 -11.88 14.12 8.48
C LEU A 13 -11.14 14.96 9.53
N VAL A 14 -10.13 14.37 10.16
CA VAL A 14 -9.21 15.01 11.10
C VAL A 14 -7.81 14.53 10.75
N MET A 15 -6.87 15.45 10.52
CA MET A 15 -5.47 15.08 10.33
C MET A 15 -4.93 14.41 11.59
N LYS A 16 -4.41 13.20 11.42
CA LYS A 16 -3.74 12.44 12.48
C LYS A 16 -2.24 12.44 12.21
N PRO A 17 -1.39 12.96 13.12
CA PRO A 17 0.06 12.92 12.93
C PRO A 17 0.62 11.50 13.07
N ILE A 18 -0.13 10.59 13.70
CA ILE A 18 0.20 9.18 13.87
C ILE A 18 -1.00 8.36 13.39
N LEU A 19 -0.76 7.41 12.48
CA LEU A 19 -1.71 6.38 12.07
C LEU A 19 -1.26 5.04 12.64
N TYR A 20 -2.13 4.40 13.43
CA TYR A 20 -1.87 3.08 14.00
C TYR A 20 -2.28 1.99 13.02
N TYR A 21 -1.43 0.98 12.78
CA TYR A 21 -1.73 -0.10 11.84
C TYR A 21 -1.73 -1.49 12.51
N SER A 22 -2.53 -2.42 11.98
CA SER A 22 -2.47 -3.84 12.33
C SER A 22 -2.15 -4.70 11.11
N LEU A 23 -1.55 -5.87 11.33
CA LEU A 23 -1.19 -6.82 10.28
C LEU A 23 -2.02 -8.10 10.40
N ASP A 24 -2.57 -8.57 9.28
CA ASP A 24 -3.32 -9.82 9.19
C ASP A 24 -2.76 -10.71 8.07
N VAL A 25 -2.14 -11.82 8.46
CA VAL A 25 -1.51 -12.79 7.54
C VAL A 25 -2.29 -14.10 7.42
N ASN A 26 -3.48 -14.20 8.03
CA ASN A 26 -4.20 -15.48 8.15
C ASN A 26 -4.58 -16.10 6.79
N ASN A 27 -4.74 -15.27 5.76
CA ASN A 27 -5.12 -15.72 4.41
C ASN A 27 -3.94 -15.92 3.46
N ALA A 28 -2.70 -15.71 3.91
CA ALA A 28 -1.50 -15.79 3.09
C ALA A 28 -0.65 -16.99 3.49
N SER A 29 -0.63 -18.02 2.63
CA SER A 29 0.26 -19.16 2.84
C SER A 29 1.71 -18.74 2.60
N GLY A 30 2.59 -18.99 3.59
CA GLY A 30 4.03 -18.71 3.47
C GLY A 30 4.43 -17.27 3.77
N VAL A 31 3.50 -16.37 4.11
CA VAL A 31 3.82 -15.01 4.58
C VAL A 31 3.82 -14.98 6.10
N SER A 32 5.00 -14.76 6.70
CA SER A 32 5.11 -14.59 8.15
C SER A 32 4.69 -13.16 8.57
N LEU A 33 4.31 -12.98 9.83
CA LEU A 33 4.09 -11.64 10.40
C LEU A 33 5.35 -10.76 10.30
N GLU A 34 6.53 -11.35 10.41
CA GLU A 34 7.81 -10.63 10.26
C GLU A 34 7.99 -10.10 8.84
N MET A 35 7.70 -10.94 7.83
CA MET A 35 7.72 -10.55 6.43
C MET A 35 6.71 -9.43 6.15
N MET A 36 5.48 -9.57 6.64
CA MET A 36 4.46 -8.54 6.48
C MET A 36 4.84 -7.23 7.18
N ARG A 37 5.47 -7.30 8.35
CA ARG A 37 6.00 -6.13 9.06
C ARG A 37 7.12 -5.45 8.28
N TYR A 38 8.02 -6.23 7.67
CA TYR A 38 9.04 -5.70 6.78
C TYR A 38 8.42 -4.95 5.59
N ILE A 39 7.46 -5.55 4.89
CA ILE A 39 6.75 -4.93 3.77
C ILE A 39 6.09 -3.60 4.18
N ALA A 40 5.35 -3.61 5.29
CA ALA A 40 4.70 -2.41 5.82
C ALA A 40 5.73 -1.32 6.18
N THR A 41 6.83 -1.70 6.82
CA THR A 41 7.89 -0.76 7.24
C THR A 41 8.53 -0.07 6.04
N GLU A 42 8.87 -0.82 4.99
CA GLU A 42 9.45 -0.28 3.77
C GLU A 42 8.50 0.73 3.11
N ALA A 43 7.22 0.36 2.94
CA ALA A 43 6.23 1.23 2.30
C ALA A 43 5.92 2.50 3.13
N PHE A 44 5.72 2.35 4.45
CA PHE A 44 5.49 3.50 5.33
C PHE A 44 6.69 4.44 5.41
N SER A 45 7.92 3.93 5.29
CA SER A 45 9.13 4.77 5.33
C SER A 45 9.16 5.81 4.21
N GLN A 46 8.67 5.46 3.01
CA GLN A 46 8.64 6.36 1.85
C GLN A 46 7.61 7.47 2.07
N TRP A 47 6.39 7.10 2.49
CA TRP A 47 5.32 8.06 2.73
C TRP A 47 5.57 8.96 3.93
N LYS A 48 6.20 8.44 5.00
CA LYS A 48 6.61 9.24 6.16
C LYS A 48 7.55 10.38 5.77
N GLN A 49 8.52 10.10 4.90
CA GLN A 49 9.48 11.10 4.42
C GLN A 49 8.82 12.23 3.62
N ALA A 50 7.75 11.92 2.88
CA ALA A 50 7.08 12.90 2.02
C ALA A 50 5.97 13.71 2.73
N SER A 51 5.33 13.15 3.76
CA SER A 51 4.11 13.70 4.39
C SER A 51 4.26 14.14 5.86
N ASN A 52 5.34 13.75 6.54
CA ASN A 52 5.51 13.84 8.00
C ASN A 52 4.50 13.02 8.84
N ILE A 53 3.65 12.20 8.22
CA ILE A 53 2.78 11.25 8.94
C ILE A 53 3.66 10.12 9.51
N THR A 54 3.43 9.78 10.78
CA THR A 54 4.08 8.64 11.42
C THR A 54 3.16 7.43 11.43
N PHE A 55 3.74 6.24 11.26
CA PHE A 55 3.01 4.97 11.27
C PHE A 55 3.54 4.10 12.41
N GLU A 56 2.64 3.58 13.23
CA GLU A 56 2.99 2.76 14.40
C GLU A 56 2.16 1.49 14.43
N GLU A 57 2.78 0.34 14.68
CA GLU A 57 2.03 -0.91 14.86
C GLU A 57 1.18 -0.82 16.12
N SER A 58 -0.12 -1.12 15.99
CA SER A 58 -1.08 -1.03 17.06
C SER A 58 -0.80 -2.07 18.13
N ALA A 59 -0.84 -1.65 19.40
CA ALA A 59 -0.79 -2.57 20.53
C ALA A 59 -2.00 -3.51 20.51
N GLN A 60 -1.82 -4.73 21.03
CA GLN A 60 -2.90 -5.72 21.12
C GLN A 60 -4.13 -5.13 21.83
N GLY A 61 -5.30 -5.25 21.19
CA GLY A 61 -6.58 -4.74 21.72
C GLY A 61 -6.86 -3.25 21.46
N LYS A 62 -5.94 -2.50 20.84
CA LYS A 62 -6.24 -1.16 20.32
C LYS A 62 -6.78 -1.24 18.90
N LEU A 63 -7.88 -0.51 18.64
CA LEU A 63 -8.41 -0.36 17.29
C LEU A 63 -7.39 0.40 16.42
N PRO A 64 -6.94 -0.20 15.31
CA PRO A 64 -6.03 0.47 14.39
C PRO A 64 -6.78 1.47 13.50
N ASP A 65 -6.06 2.45 12.98
CA ASP A 65 -6.52 3.30 11.88
C ASP A 65 -6.42 2.56 10.54
N LEU A 66 -5.39 1.71 10.38
CA LEU A 66 -5.11 0.96 9.17
C LEU A 66 -5.06 -0.56 9.43
N SER A 67 -5.67 -1.36 8.57
CA SER A 67 -5.61 -2.82 8.62
C SER A 67 -5.02 -3.34 7.31
N LEU A 68 -3.79 -3.87 7.37
CA LEU A 68 -3.09 -4.41 6.21
C LEU A 68 -3.08 -5.93 6.27
N GLY A 69 -3.41 -6.60 5.17
CA GLY A 69 -3.40 -8.05 5.15
C GLY A 69 -3.71 -8.66 3.80
N PHE A 70 -4.10 -9.93 3.82
CA PHE A 70 -4.41 -10.70 2.62
C PHE A 70 -5.86 -11.20 2.62
N VAL A 71 -6.37 -11.48 1.43
CA VAL A 71 -7.68 -12.10 1.20
C VAL A 71 -7.60 -13.03 -0.01
N GLN A 72 -8.48 -14.02 -0.09
CA GLN A 72 -8.71 -14.76 -1.34
C GLN A 72 -9.73 -13.96 -2.15
N TYR A 73 -9.36 -13.46 -3.32
CA TYR A 73 -10.21 -12.54 -4.09
C TYR A 73 -10.70 -13.13 -5.42
N ASP A 74 -9.96 -12.93 -6.51
CA ASP A 74 -10.39 -13.29 -7.87
C ASP A 74 -9.38 -14.15 -8.64
N GLY A 75 -8.26 -14.51 -8.00
CA GLY A 75 -7.28 -15.42 -8.57
C GLY A 75 -6.19 -14.69 -9.36
N PRO A 76 -5.18 -15.41 -9.86
CA PRO A 76 -3.95 -14.81 -10.35
C PRO A 76 -4.16 -13.99 -11.63
N GLY A 77 -3.49 -12.84 -11.71
CA GLY A 77 -3.35 -12.02 -12.92
C GLY A 77 -4.44 -10.96 -13.12
N ASN A 78 -5.34 -10.78 -12.15
CA ASN A 78 -6.45 -9.82 -12.20
C ASN A 78 -6.18 -8.62 -11.26
N VAL A 79 -7.03 -8.46 -10.23
CA VAL A 79 -6.92 -7.39 -9.23
C VAL A 79 -5.89 -7.79 -8.19
N MET A 80 -4.75 -7.10 -8.19
CA MET A 80 -3.65 -7.47 -7.30
C MET A 80 -3.95 -7.12 -5.84
N ALA A 81 -4.53 -5.95 -5.60
CA ALA A 81 -4.86 -5.47 -4.28
C ALA A 81 -6.00 -4.47 -4.36
N PHE A 82 -6.56 -4.18 -3.19
CA PHE A 82 -7.46 -3.06 -3.01
C PHE A 82 -7.25 -2.42 -1.64
N SER A 83 -7.43 -1.10 -1.62
CA SER A 83 -7.68 -0.32 -0.43
C SER A 83 -9.07 0.31 -0.44
N TYR A 84 -9.61 0.56 0.74
CA TYR A 84 -10.77 1.43 0.93
C TYR A 84 -10.32 2.79 1.45
N PRO A 85 -11.07 3.87 1.14
CA PRO A 85 -10.72 5.23 1.55
C PRO A 85 -10.42 5.38 3.05
N PRO A 86 -9.70 6.46 3.45
CA PRO A 86 -9.15 6.70 4.79
C PRO A 86 -9.98 6.24 5.99
N THR A 87 -11.29 6.47 5.99
CA THR A 87 -12.17 6.12 7.13
C THR A 87 -12.40 4.63 7.32
N ASN A 88 -12.14 3.80 6.32
CA ASN A 88 -12.21 2.35 6.42
C ASN A 88 -10.83 1.72 6.69
N GLY A 89 -9.75 2.35 6.21
CA GLY A 89 -8.38 2.03 6.61
C GLY A 89 -7.87 0.66 6.15
N THR A 90 -8.58 -0.03 5.27
CA THR A 90 -8.28 -1.42 4.93
C THR A 90 -7.47 -1.51 3.66
N LEU A 91 -6.41 -2.31 3.68
CA LEU A 91 -5.62 -2.76 2.52
C LEU A 91 -5.65 -4.28 2.50
N ARG A 92 -6.02 -4.87 1.36
CA ARG A 92 -5.96 -6.32 1.13
C ARG A 92 -5.21 -6.63 -0.17
N PHE A 93 -4.19 -7.47 -0.07
CA PHE A 93 -3.56 -8.12 -1.21
C PHE A 93 -4.33 -9.41 -1.56
N ASP A 94 -4.51 -9.71 -2.85
CA ASP A 94 -4.98 -11.03 -3.25
C ASP A 94 -3.87 -12.06 -2.97
N ALA A 95 -4.18 -13.04 -2.13
CA ALA A 95 -3.27 -14.12 -1.77
C ALA A 95 -2.94 -15.07 -2.95
N ALA A 96 -3.69 -15.00 -4.04
CA ALA A 96 -3.46 -15.79 -5.24
C ALA A 96 -2.30 -15.28 -6.12
N GLU A 97 -1.85 -14.04 -5.91
CA GLU A 97 -0.78 -13.44 -6.70
C GLU A 97 0.62 -13.90 -6.27
N ASN A 98 1.56 -13.90 -7.22
CA ASN A 98 2.94 -14.34 -6.99
C ASN A 98 3.80 -13.19 -6.44
N TRP A 99 3.56 -12.88 -5.16
CA TRP A 99 4.21 -11.80 -4.44
C TRP A 99 5.67 -12.07 -4.10
N ARG A 100 6.54 -11.09 -4.36
CA ARG A 100 7.97 -11.15 -4.01
C ARG A 100 8.50 -9.83 -3.51
N THR A 101 9.56 -9.93 -2.72
CA THR A 101 10.35 -8.78 -2.25
C THR A 101 11.73 -8.70 -2.89
N ASP A 102 12.11 -9.70 -3.71
CA ASP A 102 13.37 -9.74 -4.45
C ASP A 102 13.59 -8.47 -5.29
N ILE A 103 14.84 -8.04 -5.47
CA ILE A 103 15.21 -6.87 -6.28
C ILE A 103 16.23 -7.27 -7.36
N PRO A 104 15.88 -7.16 -8.65
CA PRO A 104 14.52 -7.04 -9.16
C PRO A 104 13.71 -8.34 -8.92
N PRO A 105 12.37 -8.29 -8.88
CA PRO A 105 11.54 -9.49 -8.92
C PRO A 105 11.80 -10.29 -10.20
N ALA A 106 11.50 -11.60 -10.21
CA ALA A 106 11.55 -12.35 -11.46
C ALA A 106 10.45 -11.85 -12.42
N LYS A 107 10.60 -12.15 -13.72
CA LYS A 107 9.68 -11.70 -14.78
C LYS A 107 8.23 -12.17 -14.63
N THR A 108 7.96 -13.09 -13.71
CA THR A 108 6.64 -13.65 -13.41
C THR A 108 6.08 -13.17 -12.08
N ASP A 109 6.83 -12.32 -11.38
CA ASP A 109 6.59 -12.01 -9.97
C ASP A 109 6.18 -10.54 -9.82
N ILE A 110 5.40 -10.26 -8.79
CA ILE A 110 4.90 -8.92 -8.48
C ILE A 110 5.62 -8.40 -7.24
N ASP A 111 6.11 -7.16 -7.34
CA ASP A 111 6.72 -6.47 -6.21
C ASP A 111 5.67 -6.05 -5.17
N ILE A 112 5.58 -6.80 -4.07
CA ILE A 112 4.60 -6.53 -3.02
C ILE A 112 4.85 -5.21 -2.28
N ILE A 113 6.10 -4.75 -2.22
CA ILE A 113 6.41 -3.47 -1.56
C ILE A 113 5.91 -2.31 -2.43
N TRP A 114 6.07 -2.39 -3.75
CA TRP A 114 5.43 -1.41 -4.65
C TRP A 114 3.90 -1.42 -4.48
N ALA A 115 3.28 -2.60 -4.45
CA ALA A 115 1.83 -2.70 -4.29
C ALA A 115 1.36 -2.11 -2.95
N ALA A 116 2.08 -2.38 -1.86
CA ALA A 116 1.84 -1.77 -0.57
C ALA A 116 1.96 -0.24 -0.63
N MET A 117 3.00 0.27 -1.27
CA MET A 117 3.21 1.72 -1.42
C MET A 117 2.04 2.37 -2.17
N HIS A 118 1.58 1.77 -3.26
CA HIS A 118 0.45 2.28 -4.04
C HIS A 118 -0.84 2.36 -3.21
N GLU A 119 -1.21 1.25 -2.58
CA GLU A 119 -2.44 1.18 -1.79
C GLU A 119 -2.39 2.04 -0.52
N ILE A 120 -1.22 2.20 0.08
CA ILE A 120 -1.04 3.18 1.17
C ILE A 120 -1.25 4.61 0.66
N GLY A 121 -0.86 4.94 -0.57
CA GLY A 121 -1.16 6.25 -1.15
C GLY A 121 -2.66 6.55 -1.17
N HIS A 122 -3.49 5.57 -1.54
CA HIS A 122 -4.96 5.66 -1.44
C HIS A 122 -5.46 5.78 -0.01
N LEU A 123 -4.91 5.02 0.94
CA LEU A 123 -5.21 5.15 2.38
C LEU A 123 -4.84 6.53 2.94
N LEU A 124 -3.87 7.20 2.32
CA LEU A 124 -3.49 8.57 2.60
C LEU A 124 -4.25 9.60 1.75
N GLY A 125 -5.17 9.17 0.90
CA GLY A 125 -6.08 10.04 0.19
C GLY A 125 -5.68 10.43 -1.24
N LEU A 126 -4.60 9.86 -1.78
CA LEU A 126 -4.21 10.07 -3.16
C LEU A 126 -5.10 9.28 -4.13
N ASP A 127 -5.42 9.88 -5.27
CA ASP A 127 -5.99 9.17 -6.41
C ASP A 127 -4.89 8.65 -7.34
N HIS A 128 -5.28 7.86 -8.34
CA HIS A 128 -4.36 7.40 -9.36
C HIS A 128 -3.72 8.57 -10.12
N SER A 129 -2.43 8.42 -10.42
CA SER A 129 -1.67 9.32 -11.29
C SER A 129 -1.76 8.88 -12.76
N THR A 130 -1.64 9.84 -13.68
CA THR A 130 -1.44 9.59 -15.10
C THR A 130 0.04 9.42 -15.49
N ASP A 131 0.97 9.75 -14.59
CA ASP A 131 2.42 9.56 -14.81
C ASP A 131 2.79 8.09 -14.60
N LYS A 132 3.28 7.43 -15.66
CA LYS A 132 3.73 6.02 -15.61
C LYS A 132 4.88 5.79 -14.65
N ASN A 133 5.61 6.83 -14.26
CA ASN A 133 6.70 6.76 -13.29
C ASN A 133 6.23 6.96 -11.85
N ALA A 134 4.99 7.39 -11.62
CA ALA A 134 4.44 7.59 -10.28
C ALA A 134 4.07 6.28 -9.60
N ILE A 135 4.32 6.17 -8.29
CA ILE A 135 3.86 5.04 -7.50
C ILE A 135 2.35 4.89 -7.63
N MET A 136 1.61 5.99 -7.67
CA MET A 136 0.15 6.03 -7.87
C MET A 136 -0.33 5.72 -9.30
N TYR A 137 0.54 5.30 -10.23
CA TYR A 137 0.09 4.80 -11.53
C TYR A 137 -0.62 3.45 -11.38
N ALA A 138 -1.82 3.33 -11.94
CA ALA A 138 -2.73 2.19 -11.72
C ALA A 138 -2.26 0.82 -12.26
N TYR A 139 -1.14 0.79 -12.98
CA TYR A 139 -0.66 -0.41 -13.68
C TYR A 139 0.82 -0.66 -13.40
N ILE A 140 1.19 -1.93 -13.28
CA ILE A 140 2.57 -2.38 -13.33
C ILE A 140 2.69 -3.66 -14.16
N ASP A 141 3.86 -3.83 -14.76
CA ASP A 141 4.26 -5.07 -15.40
C ASP A 141 5.01 -5.97 -14.39
N PRO A 142 4.83 -7.30 -14.44
CA PRO A 142 5.64 -8.25 -13.68
C PRO A 142 7.15 -8.03 -13.85
N GLY A 143 7.92 -8.29 -12.80
CA GLY A 143 9.39 -8.12 -12.82
C GLY A 143 9.89 -6.68 -12.76
N VAL A 144 8.99 -5.69 -12.70
CA VAL A 144 9.37 -4.29 -12.50
C VAL A 144 9.60 -4.02 -11.01
N ASN A 145 10.75 -3.45 -10.68
CA ASN A 145 11.01 -2.90 -9.35
C ASN A 145 10.82 -1.39 -9.36
N LYS A 146 9.90 -0.89 -8.53
CA LYS A 146 9.55 0.53 -8.46
C LYS A 146 9.20 0.92 -7.02
N ARG A 147 10.19 1.25 -6.20
CA ARG A 147 10.00 1.52 -4.76
C ARG A 147 10.41 2.93 -4.34
N THR A 148 10.37 3.88 -5.27
CA THR A 148 10.73 5.28 -5.04
C THR A 148 9.59 6.17 -5.48
N LEU A 149 9.19 7.10 -4.61
CA LEU A 149 8.19 8.12 -4.94
C LEU A 149 8.68 9.01 -6.08
N SER A 150 7.82 9.24 -7.06
CA SER A 150 8.05 10.27 -8.08
C SER A 150 7.76 11.66 -7.52
N GLN A 151 8.11 12.69 -8.29
CA GLN A 151 7.75 14.06 -7.91
C GLN A 151 6.23 14.27 -7.85
N ASP A 152 5.47 13.62 -8.74
CA ASP A 152 4.00 13.68 -8.75
C ASP A 152 3.39 13.10 -7.45
N ASP A 153 3.92 11.98 -6.97
CA ASP A 153 3.50 11.39 -5.69
C ASP A 153 3.81 12.32 -4.51
N ILE A 154 5.00 12.94 -4.52
CA ILE A 154 5.46 13.87 -3.47
C ILE A 154 4.62 15.15 -3.45
N ASP A 155 4.32 15.72 -4.61
CA ASP A 155 3.53 16.94 -4.71
C ASP A 155 2.08 16.68 -4.29
N GLY A 156 1.51 15.55 -4.72
CA GLY A 156 0.17 15.12 -4.31
C GLY A 156 0.03 14.95 -2.80
N ILE A 157 0.96 14.22 -2.16
CA ILE A 157 0.87 13.99 -0.71
C ILE A 157 1.13 15.27 0.10
N ARG A 158 2.02 16.15 -0.38
CA ARG A 158 2.27 17.43 0.27
C ARG A 158 1.07 18.37 0.17
N ALA A 159 0.34 18.37 -0.95
CA ALA A 159 -0.89 19.14 -1.08
C ALA A 159 -1.96 18.74 -0.06
N LEU A 160 -1.94 17.49 0.42
CA LEU A 160 -2.89 17.00 1.43
C LEU A 160 -2.45 17.28 2.88
N TYR A 161 -1.15 17.24 3.17
CA TYR A 161 -0.66 17.20 4.56
C TYR A 161 0.37 18.27 4.93
N SER A 162 0.89 19.03 3.96
CA SER A 162 1.77 20.16 4.27
C SER A 162 0.91 21.37 4.64
N SER A 163 0.93 21.72 5.93
CA SER A 163 0.45 23.01 6.45
C SER A 163 1.61 23.78 7.07
#